data_AF-A0A7X7PNS9-F1
#
_entry.id   AF-A0A7X7PNS9-F1
#
_cell.length_a   1.000
_cell.length_b   1.000
_cell.length_c   1.000
_cell.angle_alpha   90.00
_cell.angle_beta   90.00
_cell.angle_gamma   90.00
#
_symmetry.space_group_name_H-M   'P 1'
#
loop_
_entity.id
_entity.type
_entity.pdbx_description
1 polymer ?
#
loop_
_entity_poly.entity_id
_entity_poly.type
_entity_poly.pdbx_seq_one_letter_code
_entity_poly.pdbx_strand_id
1 'polypeptide(L)'
;MPIDPRKLKPTELVRLLNSTPLGEVISERQLHRHRSRAGFRIGDGRTVDLLRYVAWLVLERHRPRPEPTGLTGYEAHKERAAHRNREMALLGRDIATGEWVHPPRNPEQRERAERDFRFFCEAYLPQTFHLPWSDDHLKVIAKIEQAVLEGGLFAMAMPRGSGKTSLCEVACLWALVYGHRE
;
A
#
# COMPACT_ATOMS: atom_id res chain seq x y z
N MET A 1 43.03 52.04 -5.41
CA MET A 1 43.49 51.26 -4.24
C MET A 1 43.60 49.80 -4.64
N PRO A 2 44.67 49.09 -4.27
CA PRO A 2 44.74 47.65 -4.52
C PRO A 2 43.63 46.94 -3.74
N ILE A 3 42.78 46.20 -4.45
CA ILE A 3 41.73 45.38 -3.85
C ILE A 3 42.41 44.15 -3.26
N ASP A 4 42.31 43.94 -1.93
CA ASP A 4 42.80 42.72 -1.29
C ASP A 4 41.75 41.61 -1.43
N PRO A 5 42.00 40.55 -2.22
CA PRO A 5 41.03 39.48 -2.44
C PRO A 5 40.72 38.65 -1.17
N ARG A 6 41.51 38.78 -0.10
CA ARG A 6 41.30 38.05 1.16
C ARG A 6 40.41 38.79 2.16
N LYS A 7 40.16 40.09 1.94
CA LYS A 7 39.40 40.95 2.88
C LYS A 7 38.40 41.84 2.14
N LEU A 8 37.41 41.23 1.50
CA LEU A 8 36.37 41.94 0.77
C LEU A 8 35.10 42.12 1.61
N LYS A 9 34.49 43.30 1.59
CA LYS A 9 33.10 43.42 2.06
C LYS A 9 32.18 42.62 1.13
N PRO A 10 31.05 42.07 1.62
CA PRO A 10 30.13 41.31 0.79
C PRO A 10 29.68 42.03 -0.48
N THR A 11 29.41 43.34 -0.39
CA THR A 11 29.02 44.17 -1.53
C THR A 11 30.17 44.38 -2.52
N GLU A 12 31.41 44.51 -2.04
CA GLU A 12 32.61 44.62 -2.89
C GLU A 12 32.86 43.31 -3.64
N LEU A 13 32.67 42.16 -2.99
CA LEU A 13 32.78 40.85 -3.61
C LEU A 13 31.76 40.66 -4.74
N VAL A 14 30.49 41.04 -4.53
CA VAL A 14 29.45 40.97 -5.58
C VAL A 14 29.83 41.83 -6.78
N ARG A 15 30.24 43.08 -6.52
CA ARG A 15 30.68 44.00 -7.59
C ARG A 15 31.89 43.48 -8.34
N LEU A 16 32.87 42.92 -7.63
CA LEU A 16 34.07 42.34 -8.23
C LEU A 16 33.73 41.16 -9.14
N LEU A 17 32.88 40.23 -8.69
CA LEU A 17 32.49 39.07 -9.49
C LEU A 17 31.65 39.47 -10.71
N ASN A 18 30.78 40.48 -10.57
CA ASN A 18 29.94 40.97 -11.64
C ASN A 18 30.65 41.96 -12.59
N SER A 19 31.86 42.44 -12.25
CA SER A 19 32.69 43.23 -13.15
C SER A 19 33.39 42.42 -14.25
N THR A 20 33.13 41.12 -14.31
CA THR A 20 33.65 40.25 -15.36
C THR A 20 32.81 40.35 -16.64
N PRO A 21 33.34 39.98 -17.82
CA PRO A 21 32.58 39.97 -19.08
C PRO A 21 31.35 39.06 -19.09
N LEU A 22 31.16 38.24 -18.04
CA LEU A 22 30.06 37.29 -17.90
C LEU A 22 28.76 37.93 -17.39
N GLY A 23 28.79 39.22 -17.02
CA GLY A 23 27.62 39.93 -16.49
C GLY A 23 27.35 39.56 -15.02
N GLU A 24 26.08 39.39 -14.65
CA GLU A 24 25.71 39.04 -13.28
C GLU A 24 26.05 37.58 -12.96
N VAL A 25 27.19 37.37 -12.31
CA VAL A 25 27.66 36.05 -11.83
C VAL A 25 27.02 35.67 -10.51
N ILE A 26 26.73 36.66 -9.65
CA ILE A 26 26.10 36.44 -8.35
C ILE A 26 25.28 37.64 -7.88
N SER A 27 24.16 37.38 -7.20
CA SER A 27 23.36 38.39 -6.52
C SER A 27 23.69 38.50 -5.03
N GLU A 28 23.41 39.64 -4.41
CA GLU A 28 23.59 39.85 -2.96
C GLU A 28 22.82 38.82 -2.12
N ARG A 29 21.59 38.47 -2.53
CA ARG A 29 20.76 37.47 -1.85
C ARG A 29 21.40 36.08 -1.90
N GLN A 30 21.98 35.71 -3.04
CA GLN A 30 22.68 34.44 -3.19
C GLN A 30 23.95 34.41 -2.33
N LEU A 31 24.74 35.48 -2.36
CA LEU A 31 25.94 35.59 -1.51
C LEU A 31 25.58 35.52 -0.02
N HIS A 32 24.51 36.18 0.41
CA HIS A 32 24.02 36.09 1.79
C HIS A 32 23.73 34.63 2.19
N ARG A 33 22.97 33.89 1.38
CA ARG A 33 22.67 32.48 1.63
C ARG A 33 23.94 31.63 1.69
N HIS A 34 24.90 31.88 0.81
CA HIS A 34 26.18 31.16 0.83
C HIS A 34 26.97 31.46 2.10
N ARG A 35 27.01 32.71 2.56
CA ARG A 35 27.63 33.08 3.84
C ARG A 35 26.96 32.40 5.02
N SER A 36 25.62 32.35 5.06
CA SER A 36 24.89 31.64 6.12
C SER A 36 25.19 30.13 6.12
N ARG A 37 25.30 29.48 4.95
CA ARG A 37 25.56 28.03 4.82
C ARG A 37 27.03 27.66 5.07
N ALA A 38 27.95 28.49 4.61
CA ALA A 38 29.39 28.28 4.76
C ALA A 38 29.89 28.64 6.17
N GLY A 39 29.20 29.55 6.87
CA GLY A 39 29.60 30.07 8.17
C GLY A 39 30.94 30.82 8.11
N PHE A 40 31.73 30.74 9.18
CA PHE A 40 33.05 31.37 9.29
C PHE A 40 34.15 30.72 8.43
N ARG A 41 33.83 29.70 7.61
CA ARG A 41 34.82 29.03 6.74
C ARG A 41 35.31 29.93 5.61
N ILE A 42 34.50 30.90 5.20
CA ILE A 42 34.77 31.78 4.05
C ILE A 42 35.09 33.23 4.46
N GLY A 43 35.18 33.53 5.76
CA GLY A 43 35.43 34.88 6.26
C GLY A 43 35.24 35.02 7.76
N ASP A 44 35.32 36.25 8.26
CA ASP A 44 35.29 36.60 9.69
C ASP A 44 33.93 37.18 10.15
N GLY A 45 32.91 37.08 9.29
CA GLY A 45 31.58 37.64 9.54
C GLY A 45 31.39 39.09 9.06
N ARG A 46 32.47 39.85 8.91
CA ARG A 46 32.44 41.21 8.33
C ARG A 46 32.96 41.24 6.90
N THR A 47 33.98 40.46 6.62
CA THR A 47 34.63 40.32 5.33
C THR A 47 34.51 38.89 4.81
N VAL A 48 34.72 38.72 3.52
CA VAL A 48 34.75 37.44 2.80
C VAL A 48 36.10 37.32 2.11
N ASP A 49 36.75 36.17 2.29
CA ASP A 49 37.95 35.78 1.57
C ASP A 49 37.53 35.09 0.27
N LEU A 50 37.84 35.71 -0.88
CA LEU A 50 37.44 35.19 -2.19
C LEU A 50 37.99 33.79 -2.46
N LEU A 51 39.23 33.50 -2.05
CA LEU A 51 39.88 32.22 -2.30
C LEU A 51 39.21 31.12 -1.48
N ARG A 52 38.95 31.38 -0.19
CA ARG A 52 38.21 30.45 0.67
C ARG A 52 36.78 30.26 0.18
N TYR A 53 36.15 31.32 -0.30
CA TYR A 53 34.80 31.25 -0.85
C TYR A 53 34.73 30.37 -2.11
N VAL A 54 35.67 30.53 -3.05
CA VAL A 54 35.77 29.66 -4.24
C VAL A 54 36.06 28.22 -3.84
N ALA A 55 37.00 27.98 -2.92
CA ALA A 55 37.30 26.63 -2.44
C ALA A 55 36.07 25.96 -1.81
N TRP A 56 35.30 26.70 -1.02
CA TRP A 56 34.04 26.20 -0.46
C TRP A 56 33.00 25.87 -1.54
N LEU A 57 32.86 26.69 -2.58
CA LEU A 57 31.95 26.40 -3.70
C LEU A 57 32.33 25.12 -4.45
N VAL A 58 33.63 24.89 -4.66
CA VAL A 58 34.13 23.66 -5.31
C VAL A 58 33.81 22.44 -4.44
N LEU A 59 34.09 22.51 -3.14
CA LEU A 59 33.77 21.41 -2.21
C LEU A 59 32.27 21.13 -2.16
N GLU A 60 31.43 22.16 -2.14
CA GLU A 60 29.98 21.98 -2.10
C GLU A 60 29.44 21.40 -3.42
N ARG A 61 30.05 21.74 -4.56
CA ARG A 61 29.71 21.17 -5.87
C ARG A 61 30.06 19.68 -5.97
N HIS A 62 31.17 19.27 -5.35
CA HIS A 62 31.65 17.88 -5.37
C HIS A 62 31.19 17.05 -4.17
N ARG A 63 30.42 17.62 -3.25
CA ARG A 63 29.84 16.85 -2.14
C ARG A 63 28.90 15.80 -2.71
N PRO A 64 29.08 14.50 -2.39
CA PRO A 64 28.19 13.45 -2.87
C PRO A 64 26.76 13.77 -2.42
N ARG A 65 25.81 13.76 -3.36
CA ARG A 65 24.40 13.89 -3.00
C ARG A 65 24.04 12.67 -2.17
N PRO A 66 23.39 12.83 -1.00
CA PRO A 66 22.90 11.69 -0.26
C PRO A 66 21.96 10.91 -1.16
N GLU A 67 22.28 9.63 -1.41
CA GLU A 67 21.35 8.73 -2.08
C GLU A 67 20.08 8.67 -1.22
N PRO A 68 18.91 8.89 -1.81
CA PRO A 68 17.68 8.82 -1.06
C PRO A 68 17.47 7.38 -0.57
N THR A 69 17.47 7.20 0.75
CA THR A 69 17.16 5.94 1.40
C THR A 69 15.65 5.66 1.28
N GLY A 70 15.26 4.80 0.34
CA GLY A 70 13.88 4.32 0.18
C GLY A 70 13.37 4.34 -1.27
N LEU A 71 12.12 3.90 -1.47
CA LEU A 71 11.41 4.00 -2.75
C LEU A 71 11.25 5.49 -3.10
N THR A 72 11.73 5.93 -4.26
CA THR A 72 11.66 7.34 -4.65
C THR A 72 10.71 7.61 -5.81
N GLY A 73 10.15 8.81 -5.80
CA GLY A 73 9.34 9.35 -6.89
C GLY A 73 8.16 8.46 -7.29
N TYR A 74 8.30 7.81 -8.44
CA TYR A 74 7.26 7.03 -9.08
C TYR A 74 6.84 5.80 -8.27
N GLU A 75 7.79 5.08 -7.66
CA GLU A 75 7.49 3.84 -6.94
C GLU A 75 6.73 4.10 -5.63
N ALA A 76 7.16 5.09 -4.85
CA ALA A 76 6.44 5.50 -3.65
C ALA A 76 5.06 6.11 -3.96
N HIS A 77 4.88 6.71 -5.15
CA HIS A 77 3.57 7.20 -5.59
C HIS A 77 2.65 6.04 -6.01
N LYS A 78 3.18 5.08 -6.78
CA LYS A 78 2.49 3.86 -7.20
C LYS A 78 2.00 3.05 -6.02
N GLU A 79 2.83 2.88 -5.00
CA GLU A 79 2.48 2.12 -3.80
C GLU A 79 1.39 2.83 -2.97
N ARG A 80 1.48 4.15 -2.80
CA ARG A 80 0.42 4.95 -2.16
C ARG A 80 -0.89 4.92 -2.94
N ALA A 81 -0.84 4.93 -4.27
CA ALA A 81 -2.03 4.78 -5.10
C ALA A 81 -2.64 3.37 -4.96
N ALA A 82 -1.80 2.33 -4.97
CA ALA A 82 -2.26 0.95 -4.76
C ALA A 82 -2.90 0.76 -3.38
N HIS A 83 -2.32 1.34 -2.32
CA HIS A 83 -2.89 1.30 -0.98
C HIS A 83 -4.28 1.95 -0.93
N ARG A 84 -4.39 3.20 -1.41
CA ARG A 84 -5.67 3.92 -1.45
C ARG A 84 -6.73 3.20 -2.26
N ASN A 85 -6.35 2.61 -3.40
CA ASN A 85 -7.29 1.85 -4.22
C ASN A 85 -7.76 0.57 -3.52
N ARG A 86 -6.90 -0.11 -2.75
CA ARG A 86 -7.31 -1.27 -1.94
C ARG A 86 -8.28 -0.86 -0.83
N GLU A 87 -8.00 0.23 -0.12
CA GLU A 87 -8.89 0.75 0.93
C GLU A 87 -10.25 1.18 0.37
N MET A 88 -10.26 1.94 -0.73
CA MET A 88 -11.49 2.34 -1.42
C MET A 88 -12.29 1.14 -1.93
N ALA A 89 -11.61 0.12 -2.46
CA ALA A 89 -12.26 -1.09 -2.93
C ALA A 89 -12.82 -1.93 -1.78
N LEU A 90 -12.21 -1.91 -0.59
CA LEU A 90 -12.75 -2.56 0.60
C LEU A 90 -14.01 -1.82 1.09
N LEU A 91 -13.95 -0.49 1.20
CA LEU A 91 -15.08 0.34 1.62
C LEU A 91 -16.28 0.25 0.67
N GLY A 92 -16.04 0.17 -0.64
CA GLY A 92 -17.12 0.06 -1.63
C GLY A 92 -17.75 -1.33 -1.76
N ARG A 93 -17.14 -2.38 -1.17
CA ARG A 93 -17.65 -3.76 -1.23
C ARG A 93 -18.58 -4.10 -0.07
N ASP A 94 -18.63 -3.28 0.97
CA ASP A 94 -19.51 -3.54 2.10
C ASP A 94 -20.95 -3.16 1.74
N ILE A 95 -21.65 -4.12 1.12
CA ILE A 95 -23.07 -4.01 0.81
C ILE A 95 -23.95 -4.44 1.98
N ALA A 96 -23.36 -4.90 3.10
CA ALA A 96 -24.10 -5.43 4.25
C ALA A 96 -24.78 -4.31 5.07
N THR A 97 -24.40 -3.05 4.85
CA THR A 97 -24.97 -1.88 5.53
C THR A 97 -26.08 -1.18 4.72
N GLY A 98 -26.43 -1.68 3.53
CA GLY A 98 -27.48 -1.08 2.69
C GLY A 98 -28.88 -1.19 3.30
N GLU A 99 -29.77 -0.23 3.03
CA GLU A 99 -31.15 -0.24 3.52
C GLU A 99 -31.98 -1.47 3.06
N TRP A 100 -31.57 -2.11 1.96
CA TRP A 100 -32.16 -3.34 1.43
C TRP A 100 -31.75 -4.60 2.20
N VAL A 101 -30.79 -4.50 3.12
CA VAL A 101 -30.35 -5.62 3.96
C VAL A 101 -31.31 -5.76 5.12
N HIS A 102 -32.02 -6.88 5.16
CA HIS A 102 -33.00 -7.17 6.19
C HIS A 102 -32.53 -8.31 7.09
N PRO A 103 -32.96 -8.35 8.37
CA PRO A 103 -32.72 -9.48 9.23
C PRO A 103 -33.23 -10.80 8.59
N PRO A 104 -32.58 -11.93 8.90
CA PRO A 104 -33.05 -13.23 8.43
C PRO A 104 -34.50 -13.48 8.85
N ARG A 105 -35.33 -13.91 7.92
CA ARG A 105 -36.73 -14.28 8.19
C ARG A 105 -36.87 -15.40 9.23
N ASN A 106 -35.91 -16.33 9.23
CA ASN A 106 -35.84 -17.42 10.21
C ASN A 106 -34.40 -17.52 10.76
N PRO A 107 -34.12 -16.87 11.90
CA PRO A 107 -32.79 -16.89 12.52
C PRO A 107 -32.34 -18.29 12.95
N GLU A 108 -33.24 -19.11 13.50
CA GLU A 108 -32.94 -20.46 13.98
C GLU A 108 -32.52 -21.39 12.84
N GLN A 109 -33.21 -21.29 11.69
CA GLN A 109 -32.81 -22.01 10.48
C GLN A 109 -31.42 -21.57 10.00
N ARG A 110 -31.13 -20.27 10.04
CA ARG A 110 -29.83 -19.73 9.63
C ARG A 110 -28.70 -20.25 10.51
N GLU A 111 -28.89 -20.21 11.83
CA GLU A 111 -27.90 -20.68 12.82
C GLU A 111 -27.65 -22.17 12.69
N ARG A 112 -28.70 -22.98 12.57
CA ARG A 112 -28.53 -24.43 12.38
C ARG A 112 -27.76 -24.74 11.09
N ALA A 113 -28.09 -24.04 10.00
CA ALA A 113 -27.46 -24.27 8.71
C ALA A 113 -25.99 -23.82 8.64
N GLU A 114 -25.52 -23.03 9.61
CA GLU A 114 -24.12 -22.57 9.67
C GLU A 114 -23.14 -23.74 9.85
N ARG A 115 -23.54 -24.79 10.58
CA ARG A 115 -22.66 -25.94 10.93
C ARG A 115 -23.18 -27.30 10.47
N ASP A 116 -24.32 -27.34 9.79
CA ASP A 116 -24.97 -28.56 9.29
C ASP A 116 -25.21 -28.41 7.78
N PHE A 117 -24.27 -28.92 6.99
CA PHE A 117 -24.31 -28.81 5.53
C PHE A 117 -25.49 -29.58 4.95
N ARG A 118 -25.82 -30.72 5.55
CA ARG A 118 -26.98 -31.52 5.15
C ARG A 118 -28.27 -30.72 5.35
N PHE A 119 -28.45 -30.13 6.52
CA PHE A 119 -29.60 -29.29 6.80
C PHE A 119 -29.66 -28.09 5.87
N PHE A 120 -28.52 -27.44 5.58
CA PHE A 120 -28.47 -26.36 4.58
C PHE A 120 -29.03 -26.80 3.22
N CYS A 121 -28.61 -27.97 2.73
CA CYS A 121 -29.09 -28.54 1.47
C CYS A 121 -30.62 -28.77 1.50
N GLU A 122 -31.14 -29.40 2.55
CA GLU A 122 -32.56 -29.71 2.71
C GLU A 122 -33.43 -28.45 2.87
N ALA A 123 -32.93 -27.47 3.65
CA ALA A 123 -33.65 -26.26 4.02
C ALA A 123 -33.72 -25.23 2.88
N TYR A 124 -32.61 -25.02 2.16
CA TYR A 124 -32.51 -23.95 1.16
C TYR A 124 -32.64 -24.45 -0.28
N LEU A 125 -32.37 -25.73 -0.55
CA LEU A 125 -32.43 -26.31 -1.90
C LEU A 125 -33.29 -27.59 -1.94
N PRO A 126 -34.54 -27.58 -1.43
CA PRO A 126 -35.37 -28.78 -1.34
C PRO A 126 -35.72 -29.39 -2.70
N GLN A 127 -35.75 -28.59 -3.78
CA GLN A 127 -35.98 -29.09 -5.13
C GLN A 127 -34.80 -29.91 -5.67
N THR A 128 -33.58 -29.55 -5.27
CA THR A 128 -32.36 -30.29 -5.66
C THR A 128 -32.17 -31.52 -4.78
N PHE A 129 -32.36 -31.38 -3.46
CA PHE A 129 -32.16 -32.45 -2.48
C PHE A 129 -33.48 -33.02 -1.95
N HIS A 130 -34.34 -33.45 -2.87
CA HIS A 130 -35.66 -34.03 -2.55
C HIS A 130 -35.61 -35.54 -2.30
N LEU A 131 -34.52 -36.22 -2.68
CA LEU A 131 -34.36 -37.67 -2.48
C LEU A 131 -33.68 -37.97 -1.14
N PRO A 132 -33.96 -39.14 -0.53
CA PRO A 132 -33.28 -39.57 0.68
C PRO A 132 -31.76 -39.71 0.48
N TRP A 133 -31.01 -39.41 1.54
CA TRP A 133 -29.56 -39.57 1.56
C TRP A 133 -29.16 -41.04 1.72
N SER A 134 -28.10 -41.45 1.01
CA SER A 134 -27.46 -42.74 1.20
C SER A 134 -26.29 -42.61 2.18
N ASP A 135 -25.83 -43.73 2.73
CA ASP A 135 -24.67 -43.77 3.63
C ASP A 135 -23.40 -43.19 2.98
N ASP A 136 -23.26 -43.33 1.66
CA ASP A 136 -22.12 -42.75 0.95
C ASP A 136 -22.24 -41.23 0.80
N HIS A 137 -23.46 -40.70 0.64
CA HIS A 137 -23.66 -39.25 0.70
C HIS A 137 -23.31 -38.70 2.09
N LEU A 138 -23.70 -39.39 3.17
CA LEU A 138 -23.38 -38.96 4.54
C LEU A 138 -21.87 -38.90 4.79
N LYS A 139 -21.09 -39.85 4.25
CA LYS A 139 -19.61 -39.81 4.31
C LYS A 139 -19.03 -38.61 3.55
N VAL A 140 -19.59 -38.28 2.39
CA VAL A 140 -19.15 -37.13 1.58
C VAL A 140 -19.50 -35.81 2.28
N ILE A 141 -20.70 -35.70 2.83
CA ILE A 141 -21.16 -34.55 3.62
C ILE A 141 -20.20 -34.29 4.79
N ALA A 142 -19.86 -35.32 5.58
CA ALA A 142 -18.94 -35.17 6.71
C ALA A 142 -17.56 -34.64 6.27
N LYS A 143 -17.05 -35.08 5.10
CA LYS A 143 -15.79 -34.57 4.54
C LYS A 143 -15.90 -33.12 4.06
N ILE A 144 -17.04 -32.75 3.47
CA ILE A 144 -17.32 -31.37 3.08
C ILE A 144 -17.36 -30.47 4.31
N GLU A 145 -18.10 -30.86 5.34
CA GLU A 145 -18.21 -30.12 6.61
C GLU A 145 -16.84 -29.89 7.23
N GLN A 146 -16.03 -30.94 7.34
CA GLN A 146 -14.66 -30.83 7.82
C GLN A 146 -13.83 -29.84 6.98
N ALA A 147 -13.84 -29.97 5.65
CA ALA A 147 -13.03 -29.13 4.78
C ALA A 147 -13.45 -27.64 4.79
N VAL A 148 -14.73 -27.35 4.98
CA VAL A 148 -15.24 -25.97 5.03
C VAL A 148 -15.00 -25.36 6.40
N LEU A 149 -15.37 -26.05 7.49
CA LEU A 149 -15.33 -25.51 8.85
C LEU A 149 -13.92 -25.54 9.46
N GLU A 150 -13.20 -26.64 9.30
CA GLU A 150 -11.89 -26.86 9.95
C GLU A 150 -10.73 -26.76 8.95
N GLY A 151 -11.02 -26.90 7.67
CA GLY A 151 -10.02 -27.00 6.63
C GLY A 151 -9.58 -28.44 6.36
N GLY A 152 -8.67 -28.58 5.41
CA GLY A 152 -8.19 -29.88 4.94
C GLY A 152 -8.52 -30.14 3.47
N LEU A 153 -7.89 -31.20 2.95
CA LEU A 153 -8.04 -31.63 1.56
C LEU A 153 -8.49 -33.09 1.56
N PHE A 154 -9.47 -33.41 0.72
CA PHE A 154 -9.90 -34.77 0.50
C PHE A 154 -10.10 -35.04 -0.98
N ALA A 155 -9.92 -36.29 -1.38
CA ALA A 155 -10.28 -36.80 -2.69
C ALA A 155 -11.33 -37.89 -2.49
N MET A 156 -12.44 -37.82 -3.22
CA MET A 156 -13.54 -38.77 -3.13
C MET A 156 -14.01 -39.16 -4.53
N ALA A 157 -14.14 -40.47 -4.77
CA ALA A 157 -14.73 -41.01 -5.98
C ALA A 157 -16.20 -41.33 -5.73
N MET A 158 -17.10 -40.72 -6.51
CA MET A 158 -18.54 -40.97 -6.43
C MET A 158 -19.07 -41.54 -7.75
N PRO A 159 -20.03 -42.50 -7.72
CA PRO A 159 -20.66 -43.05 -8.90
C PRO A 159 -21.28 -41.97 -9.81
N ARG A 160 -21.46 -42.28 -11.09
CA ARG A 160 -22.24 -41.41 -12.00
C ARG A 160 -23.71 -41.38 -11.56
N GLY A 161 -24.37 -40.23 -11.72
CA GLY A 161 -25.78 -40.05 -11.32
C GLY A 161 -26.02 -39.83 -9.82
N SER A 162 -24.99 -39.81 -8.97
CA SER A 162 -25.10 -39.60 -7.51
C SER A 162 -25.29 -38.14 -7.07
N GLY A 163 -25.41 -37.18 -8.00
CA GLY A 163 -25.53 -35.76 -7.65
C GLY A 163 -24.24 -35.09 -7.17
N LYS A 164 -23.06 -35.69 -7.38
CA LYS A 164 -21.76 -35.13 -6.95
C LYS A 164 -21.49 -33.68 -7.36
N THR A 165 -21.96 -33.27 -8.55
CA THR A 165 -21.79 -31.90 -9.03
C THR A 165 -22.60 -30.93 -8.17
N SER A 166 -23.88 -31.25 -7.94
CA SER A 166 -24.76 -30.45 -7.08
C SER A 166 -24.22 -30.36 -5.65
N LEU A 167 -23.70 -31.46 -5.08
CA LEU A 167 -23.04 -31.43 -3.77
C LEU A 167 -21.84 -30.48 -3.76
N CYS A 168 -20.95 -30.55 -4.75
CA CYS A 168 -19.79 -29.66 -4.82
C CYS A 168 -20.18 -28.18 -5.01
N GLU A 169 -21.12 -27.88 -5.90
CA GLU A 169 -21.57 -26.50 -6.15
C GLU A 169 -22.19 -25.89 -4.88
N VAL A 170 -23.03 -26.65 -4.21
CA VAL A 170 -23.71 -26.21 -2.98
C VAL A 170 -22.73 -26.15 -1.82
N ALA A 171 -21.72 -27.02 -1.76
CA ALA A 171 -20.62 -26.92 -0.80
C ALA A 171 -19.82 -25.63 -0.99
N CYS A 172 -19.51 -25.24 -2.23
CA CYS A 172 -18.87 -23.96 -2.53
C CYS A 172 -19.75 -22.77 -2.11
N LEU A 173 -21.06 -22.83 -2.38
CA LEU A 173 -21.99 -21.80 -1.94
C LEU A 173 -22.04 -21.70 -0.41
N TRP A 174 -22.14 -22.83 0.27
CA TRP A 174 -22.15 -22.90 1.73
C TRP A 174 -20.85 -22.35 2.33
N ALA A 175 -19.70 -22.67 1.74
CA ALA A 175 -18.41 -22.10 2.13
C ALA A 175 -18.31 -20.58 1.90
N LEU A 176 -18.95 -20.03 0.86
CA LEU A 176 -18.97 -18.57 0.65
C LEU A 176 -19.84 -17.84 1.67
N VAL A 177 -20.93 -18.47 2.12
CA VAL A 177 -21.92 -17.83 3.00
C VAL A 177 -21.58 -18.05 4.49
N TYR A 178 -20.98 -19.19 4.84
CA TYR A 178 -20.69 -19.57 6.23
C TYR A 178 -19.25 -20.01 6.48
N GLY A 179 -18.43 -20.21 5.44
CA GLY A 179 -17.04 -20.68 5.55
C GLY A 179 -16.09 -19.61 6.06
N HIS A 180 -16.42 -18.98 7.19
CA HIS A 180 -15.52 -18.12 7.94
C HIS A 180 -14.52 -19.00 8.68
N ARG A 181 -13.37 -19.24 8.06
CA ARG A 181 -12.17 -19.62 8.80
C ARG A 181 -11.68 -18.39 9.54
N GLU A 182 -11.50 -18.49 10.85
CA GLU A 182 -10.67 -17.54 11.61
C GLU A 182 -9.20 -17.61 11.16
#